data_AF-A0A962CFE6-F1
#
_entry.id   AF-A0A962CFE6-F1
#
_cell.length_a   1.000
_cell.length_b   1.000
_cell.length_c   1.000
_cell.angle_alpha   90.00
_cell.angle_beta   90.00
_cell.angle_gamma   90.00
#
_symmetry.space_group_name_H-M   'P 1'
#
loop_
_entity.id
_entity.type
_entity.pdbx_description
1 polymer ?
#
loop_
_entity_poly.entity_id
_entity_poly.type
_entity_poly.pdbx_seq_one_letter_code
_entity_poly.pdbx_strand_id
1 'polypeptide(L)'
;MNLKLVLGSCLLLALGACTETRFESPPGDHIEACDARWKGLWVDASESASKDEPDELAFLVDPECQFQMIERPEKDGPPKLIHIPLNFVHDHGKDYLVVADNQLSGVVKVEPVHGVDPVPEKSFYLARYELKGERMKIYSIDSTRVAHRILDKDLEGTIDSSKNDLHVYVKGDRARILEILRKYDLFEAKPGAEVKKIPLSLDDYERKRTARRKAAKP
;
A
#
# COMPACT_ATOMS: atom_id res chain seq x y z
N MET A 1 -19.06 22.12 -13.24
CA MET A 1 -17.93 21.16 -13.30
C MET A 1 -17.19 21.23 -11.97
N ASN A 2 -17.48 20.29 -11.07
CA ASN A 2 -16.97 20.33 -9.70
C ASN A 2 -15.69 19.51 -9.59
N LEU A 3 -14.59 20.22 -9.40
CA LEU A 3 -13.20 19.76 -9.27
C LEU A 3 -12.92 19.02 -7.94
N LYS A 4 -13.90 18.29 -7.40
CA LYS A 4 -13.82 17.66 -6.06
C LYS A 4 -13.90 16.14 -6.07
N LEU A 5 -13.94 15.50 -7.25
CA LEU A 5 -14.27 14.07 -7.37
C LEU A 5 -13.09 13.13 -7.73
N VAL A 6 -11.84 13.57 -7.52
CA VAL A 6 -10.64 12.78 -7.90
C VAL A 6 -9.80 12.34 -6.68
N LEU A 7 -10.21 12.67 -5.45
CA LEU A 7 -9.36 12.48 -4.26
C LEU A 7 -9.49 11.11 -3.55
N GLY A 8 -10.56 10.34 -3.77
CA GLY A 8 -10.84 9.12 -2.98
C GLY A 8 -10.11 7.84 -3.43
N SER A 9 -9.76 7.72 -4.72
CA SER A 9 -9.02 6.55 -5.24
C SER A 9 -7.50 6.70 -5.15
N CYS A 10 -7.04 7.76 -4.49
CA CYS A 10 -5.62 8.13 -4.49
C CYS A 10 -4.87 7.68 -3.22
N LEU A 11 -5.45 7.17 -2.14
CA LEU A 11 -4.61 6.93 -0.93
C LEU A 11 -3.65 5.73 -1.03
N LEU A 12 -3.94 4.73 -1.87
CA LEU A 12 -3.00 3.65 -2.18
C LEU A 12 -2.24 3.87 -3.50
N LEU A 13 -2.64 4.86 -4.31
CA LEU A 13 -1.98 5.24 -5.56
C LEU A 13 -1.21 6.57 -5.48
N ALA A 14 -1.37 7.33 -4.39
CA ALA A 14 -0.57 8.49 -4.00
C ALA A 14 0.64 8.09 -3.16
N LEU A 15 0.99 6.81 -3.19
CA LEU A 15 2.33 6.34 -2.83
C LEU A 15 3.41 6.78 -3.84
N GLY A 16 3.08 7.57 -4.88
CA GLY A 16 4.02 7.86 -5.97
C GLY A 16 3.91 9.21 -6.67
N ALA A 17 3.42 10.29 -6.04
CA ALA A 17 3.45 11.61 -6.71
C ALA A 17 4.22 12.70 -5.96
N CYS A 18 4.18 12.75 -4.62
CA CYS A 18 4.93 13.76 -3.87
C CYS A 18 5.93 13.18 -2.86
N THR A 19 5.77 11.93 -2.46
CA THR A 19 6.69 11.35 -1.47
C THR A 19 6.68 9.84 -1.63
N GLU A 20 7.82 9.25 -1.96
CA GLU A 20 7.96 7.79 -2.05
C GLU A 20 9.33 7.33 -1.56
N THR A 21 9.39 6.11 -1.02
CA THR A 21 10.64 5.40 -0.76
C THR A 21 10.60 4.05 -1.44
N ARG A 22 11.63 3.74 -2.24
CA ARG A 22 11.84 2.42 -2.84
C ARG A 22 13.12 1.79 -2.32
N PHE A 23 13.13 0.47 -2.28
CA PHE A 23 14.25 -0.34 -1.83
C PHE A 23 14.81 -1.13 -3.00
N GLU A 24 16.13 -1.31 -3.03
CA GLU A 24 16.82 -2.12 -4.04
C GLU A 24 16.41 -3.59 -4.00
N SER A 25 16.20 -4.12 -2.79
CA SER A 25 15.85 -5.52 -2.55
C SER A 25 14.65 -5.65 -1.59
N PRO A 26 13.92 -6.77 -1.63
CA PRO A 26 12.96 -7.09 -0.59
C PRO A 26 13.70 -7.53 0.69
N PRO A 27 13.09 -7.40 1.88
CA PRO A 27 13.74 -7.77 3.14
C PRO A 27 13.81 -9.30 3.32
N GLY A 28 15.02 -9.82 3.50
CA GLY A 28 15.27 -11.21 3.90
C GLY A 28 14.97 -12.25 2.82
N ASP A 29 15.18 -13.52 3.14
CA ASP A 29 15.04 -14.64 2.18
C ASP A 29 13.70 -15.36 2.25
N HIS A 30 12.97 -15.18 3.35
CA HIS A 30 11.66 -15.78 3.57
C HIS A 30 10.55 -14.84 3.09
N ILE A 31 10.31 -14.87 1.78
CA ILE A 31 9.22 -14.13 1.14
C ILE A 31 8.10 -15.10 0.81
N GLU A 32 6.91 -14.82 1.34
CA GLU A 32 5.72 -15.62 1.13
C GLU A 32 4.79 -14.92 0.14
N ALA A 33 4.18 -15.67 -0.77
CA ALA A 33 3.16 -15.15 -1.68
C ALA A 33 1.77 -15.03 -0.99
N CYS A 34 1.62 -15.57 0.22
CA CYS A 34 0.34 -15.59 0.92
C CYS A 34 0.49 -15.57 2.44
N ASP A 35 -0.08 -14.54 3.07
CA ASP A 35 -0.45 -14.60 4.48
C ASP A 35 -1.92 -15.05 4.59
N ALA A 36 -2.16 -16.29 5.01
CA ALA A 36 -3.51 -16.84 5.10
C ALA A 36 -4.44 -16.04 6.04
N ARG A 37 -3.89 -15.26 6.98
CA ARG A 37 -4.67 -14.42 7.89
C ARG A 37 -5.37 -13.28 7.13
N TRP A 38 -4.86 -12.89 5.95
CA TRP A 38 -5.46 -11.90 5.07
C TRP A 38 -6.67 -12.39 4.28
N LYS A 39 -6.92 -13.71 4.17
CA LYS A 39 -8.05 -14.23 3.36
C LYS A 39 -9.39 -13.63 3.80
N GLY A 40 -10.19 -13.16 2.85
CA GLY A 40 -11.50 -12.56 3.06
C GLY A 40 -11.62 -11.13 2.52
N LEU A 41 -12.77 -10.53 2.78
CA LEU A 41 -13.12 -9.19 2.32
C LEU A 41 -12.80 -8.17 3.42
N TRP A 42 -12.02 -7.16 3.06
CA TRP A 42 -11.60 -6.06 3.92
C TRP A 42 -12.16 -4.74 3.42
N VAL A 43 -12.63 -3.93 4.36
CA VAL A 43 -13.21 -2.61 4.08
C VAL A 43 -12.65 -1.59 5.03
N ASP A 44 -12.66 -0.32 4.60
CA ASP A 44 -12.20 0.82 5.37
C ASP A 44 -12.82 0.82 6.79
N ALA A 45 -11.95 1.05 7.76
CA ALA A 45 -12.27 1.14 9.18
C ALA A 45 -11.68 2.42 9.80
N SER A 46 -11.17 3.35 8.98
CA SER A 46 -10.66 4.64 9.43
C SER A 46 -11.78 5.51 10.04
N GLU A 47 -11.42 6.38 10.98
CA GLU A 47 -12.36 7.35 11.57
C GLU A 47 -12.86 8.37 10.54
N SER A 48 -12.10 8.58 9.48
CA SER A 48 -12.42 9.43 8.34
C SER A 48 -13.29 8.76 7.29
N ALA A 49 -13.63 7.47 7.42
CA ALA A 49 -14.45 6.76 6.46
C ALA A 49 -15.76 7.52 6.24
N SER A 50 -15.98 7.98 5.00
CA SER A 50 -17.13 8.79 4.65
C SER A 50 -18.43 8.01 4.93
N LYS A 51 -19.40 8.63 5.61
CA LYS A 51 -20.72 8.00 5.78
C LYS A 51 -21.43 7.78 4.43
N ASP A 52 -21.10 8.61 3.44
CA ASP A 52 -21.68 8.59 2.10
C ASP A 52 -20.89 7.70 1.13
N GLU A 53 -19.60 7.49 1.40
CA GLU A 53 -18.68 6.62 0.66
C GLU A 53 -17.85 5.75 1.63
N PRO A 54 -18.47 4.82 2.37
CA PRO A 54 -17.83 4.09 3.48
C PRO A 54 -16.74 3.10 3.07
N ASP A 55 -16.32 3.15 1.81
CA ASP A 55 -15.61 2.09 1.11
C ASP A 55 -14.56 2.69 0.14
N GLU A 56 -13.92 3.80 0.50
CA GLU A 56 -12.79 4.39 -0.28
C GLU A 56 -11.64 3.38 -0.40
N LEU A 57 -11.48 2.52 0.61
CA LEU A 57 -10.59 1.38 0.58
C LEU A 57 -11.37 0.08 0.81
N ALA A 58 -11.37 -0.81 -0.19
CA ALA A 58 -11.85 -2.18 -0.04
C ALA A 58 -11.02 -3.14 -0.89
N PHE A 59 -10.74 -4.32 -0.36
CA PHE A 59 -10.01 -5.35 -1.08
C PHE A 59 -10.45 -6.75 -0.67
N LEU A 60 -10.32 -7.69 -1.59
CA LEU A 60 -10.56 -9.11 -1.40
C LEU A 60 -9.21 -9.84 -1.46
N VAL A 61 -9.00 -10.77 -0.54
CA VAL A 61 -7.98 -11.82 -0.68
C VAL A 61 -8.70 -13.15 -0.77
N ASP A 62 -8.64 -13.79 -1.93
CA ASP A 62 -9.39 -15.01 -2.20
C ASP A 62 -8.76 -16.26 -1.52
N PRO A 63 -9.40 -17.44 -1.59
CA PRO A 63 -8.85 -18.67 -1.04
C PRO A 63 -7.48 -19.08 -1.61
N GLU A 64 -7.17 -18.65 -2.83
CA GLU A 64 -5.91 -18.84 -3.56
C GLU A 64 -4.87 -17.75 -3.24
N CYS A 65 -5.19 -16.82 -2.34
CA CYS A 65 -4.36 -15.70 -1.91
C CYS A 65 -4.11 -14.62 -2.97
N GLN A 66 -4.98 -14.50 -3.97
CA GLN A 66 -4.93 -13.38 -4.89
C GLN A 66 -5.50 -12.15 -4.21
N PHE A 67 -4.65 -11.13 -4.04
CA PHE A 67 -5.11 -9.82 -3.61
C PHE A 67 -5.77 -9.09 -4.78
N GLN A 68 -6.96 -8.55 -4.54
CA GLN A 68 -7.77 -7.82 -5.50
C GLN A 68 -8.30 -6.55 -4.84
N MET A 69 -7.80 -5.39 -5.29
CA MET A 69 -8.36 -4.12 -4.89
C MET A 69 -9.70 -3.90 -5.59
N ILE A 70 -10.70 -3.44 -4.85
CA ILE A 70 -12.06 -3.21 -5.35
C ILE A 70 -12.18 -1.72 -5.67
N GLU A 71 -11.93 -1.37 -6.91
CA GLU A 71 -12.13 -0.01 -7.39
C GLU A 71 -13.49 0.17 -8.04
N ARG A 72 -14.02 1.39 -8.00
CA ARG A 72 -15.18 1.74 -8.81
C ARG A 72 -14.91 3.08 -9.51
N PRO A 73 -14.45 3.04 -10.78
CA PRO A 73 -14.04 4.26 -11.47
C PRO A 73 -15.21 5.23 -11.73
N GLU A 74 -16.44 4.72 -11.78
CA GLU A 74 -17.65 5.52 -11.97
C GLU A 74 -18.65 5.32 -10.83
N LYS A 75 -19.30 6.41 -10.37
CA LYS A 75 -20.18 6.42 -9.18
C LYS A 75 -21.26 5.32 -9.16
N ASP A 76 -21.76 4.94 -10.33
CA ASP A 76 -22.80 3.91 -10.53
C ASP A 76 -22.35 2.76 -11.47
N GLY A 77 -21.06 2.71 -11.83
CA GLY A 77 -20.49 1.66 -12.68
C GLY A 77 -20.23 0.35 -11.93
N PRO A 78 -19.99 -0.77 -12.65
CA PRO A 78 -19.61 -2.03 -12.01
C PRO A 78 -18.26 -1.87 -11.28
N PRO A 79 -18.05 -2.58 -10.15
CA PRO A 79 -16.74 -2.62 -9.52
C PRO A 79 -15.73 -3.26 -10.47
N LYS A 80 -14.52 -2.73 -10.47
CA LYS A 80 -13.35 -3.31 -11.13
C LYS A 80 -12.48 -3.96 -10.05
N LEU A 81 -12.17 -5.23 -10.25
CA LEU A 81 -11.20 -5.95 -9.43
C LEU A 81 -9.83 -5.78 -10.05
N ILE A 82 -8.92 -5.16 -9.30
CA ILE A 82 -7.54 -4.93 -9.73
C ILE A 82 -6.65 -5.88 -8.96
N HIS A 83 -6.06 -6.84 -9.67
CA HIS A 83 -5.08 -7.73 -9.08
C HIS A 83 -3.77 -6.97 -8.82
N ILE A 84 -3.29 -7.01 -7.57
CA ILE A 84 -1.99 -6.46 -7.19
C ILE A 84 -1.17 -7.60 -6.59
N PRO A 85 -0.03 -7.99 -7.19
CA PRO A 85 0.83 -9.00 -6.61
C PRO A 85 1.46 -8.49 -5.31
N LEU A 86 1.05 -9.07 -4.19
CA LEU A 86 1.62 -8.79 -2.87
C LEU A 86 2.50 -9.96 -2.44
N ASN A 87 3.58 -9.64 -1.74
CA ASN A 87 4.36 -10.63 -1.01
C ASN A 87 4.48 -10.20 0.45
N PHE A 88 4.76 -11.17 1.31
CA PHE A 88 4.77 -11.02 2.75
C PHE A 88 6.12 -11.44 3.31
N VAL A 89 6.59 -10.70 4.31
CA VAL A 89 7.78 -11.06 5.10
C VAL A 89 7.43 -10.95 6.57
N HIS A 90 7.80 -11.97 7.33
CA HIS A 90 7.55 -12.06 8.76
C HIS A 90 8.89 -12.13 9.50
N ASP A 91 9.16 -11.17 10.37
CA ASP A 91 10.45 -11.10 11.08
C ASP A 91 10.30 -10.52 12.48
N HIS A 92 10.78 -11.26 13.48
CA HIS A 92 10.80 -10.83 14.90
C HIS A 92 9.47 -10.23 15.40
N GLY A 93 8.34 -10.81 14.98
CA GLY A 93 7.00 -10.38 15.37
C GLY A 93 6.48 -9.13 14.64
N LYS A 94 7.17 -8.70 13.58
CA LYS A 94 6.72 -7.67 12.64
C LYS A 94 6.33 -8.33 11.32
N ASP A 95 5.26 -7.83 10.72
CA ASP A 95 4.77 -8.30 9.43
C ASP A 95 4.91 -7.18 8.38
N TYR A 96 5.44 -7.52 7.20
CA TYR A 96 5.72 -6.59 6.12
C TYR A 96 5.03 -7.01 4.82
N LEU A 97 4.56 -6.02 4.09
CA LEU A 97 4.12 -6.14 2.71
C LEU A 97 5.24 -5.70 1.79
N VAL A 98 5.40 -6.42 0.69
CA VAL A 98 6.42 -6.19 -0.32
C VAL A 98 5.78 -6.21 -1.69
N VAL A 99 5.91 -5.11 -2.42
CA VAL A 99 5.41 -4.97 -3.79
C VAL A 99 6.56 -4.58 -4.69
N ALA A 100 6.81 -5.36 -5.74
CA ALA A 100 7.79 -4.95 -6.74
C ALA A 100 7.16 -3.94 -7.71
N ASP A 101 7.89 -2.88 -8.04
CA ASP A 101 7.46 -1.84 -8.96
C ASP A 101 7.05 -2.39 -10.35
N ASN A 102 7.82 -3.34 -10.87
CA ASN A 102 7.56 -3.94 -12.17
C ASN A 102 6.27 -4.79 -12.20
N GLN A 103 5.80 -5.27 -11.04
CA GLN A 103 4.53 -5.98 -10.90
C GLN A 103 3.31 -5.03 -10.92
N LEU A 104 3.54 -3.73 -10.78
CA LEU A 104 2.49 -2.71 -10.89
C LEU A 104 2.33 -2.19 -12.33
N SER A 105 3.20 -2.62 -13.25
CA SER A 105 3.10 -2.24 -14.66
C SER A 105 1.76 -2.69 -15.25
N GLY A 106 1.06 -1.77 -15.92
CA GLY A 106 -0.28 -2.00 -16.48
C GLY A 106 -1.44 -1.87 -15.49
N VAL A 107 -1.15 -1.78 -14.18
CA VAL A 107 -2.13 -1.40 -13.15
C VAL A 107 -2.09 0.11 -12.94
N VAL A 108 -0.88 0.66 -12.78
CA VAL A 108 -0.62 2.11 -12.67
C VAL A 108 0.63 2.52 -13.44
N LYS A 109 0.74 3.81 -13.74
CA LYS A 109 1.97 4.39 -14.26
C LYS A 109 2.97 4.50 -13.11
N VAL A 110 4.02 3.69 -13.13
CA VAL A 110 5.14 3.79 -12.19
C VAL A 110 6.28 4.54 -12.87
N GLU A 111 6.73 5.64 -12.27
CA GLU A 111 7.88 6.37 -12.77
C GLU A 111 9.19 5.61 -12.45
N PRO A 112 10.24 5.76 -13.27
CA PRO A 112 11.56 5.22 -12.93
C PRO A 112 12.04 5.68 -11.56
N VAL A 113 12.96 4.92 -10.96
CA VAL A 113 13.62 5.36 -9.72
C VAL A 113 14.37 6.67 -9.99
N HIS A 114 14.07 7.69 -9.20
CA HIS A 114 14.68 9.02 -9.34
C HIS A 114 16.11 9.04 -8.79
N GLY A 115 16.99 9.81 -9.43
CA GLY A 115 18.37 10.01 -8.98
C GLY A 115 19.28 8.79 -9.01
N VAL A 116 18.93 7.70 -9.72
CA VAL A 116 19.73 6.47 -9.85
C VAL A 116 20.05 6.17 -11.32
N ASP A 117 21.32 5.99 -11.65
CA ASP A 117 21.82 5.63 -12.98
C ASP A 117 22.86 4.49 -12.88
N PRO A 118 22.69 3.35 -13.60
CA PRO A 118 21.54 3.00 -14.41
C PRO A 118 20.28 2.81 -13.58
N VAL A 119 19.12 3.08 -14.18
CA VAL A 119 17.82 2.82 -13.55
C VAL A 119 17.74 1.31 -13.21
N PRO A 120 17.43 0.95 -11.95
CA PRO A 120 17.28 -0.45 -11.56
C PRO A 120 16.19 -1.13 -12.39
N GLU A 121 16.42 -2.38 -12.81
CA GLU A 121 15.40 -3.19 -13.50
C GLU A 121 14.18 -3.47 -12.61
N LYS A 122 14.39 -3.42 -11.29
CA LYS A 122 13.40 -3.71 -10.28
C LYS A 122 13.70 -2.92 -9.00
N SER A 123 12.65 -2.45 -8.35
CA SER A 123 12.70 -1.89 -7.00
C SER A 123 11.45 -2.28 -6.22
N PHE A 124 11.46 -2.06 -4.91
CA PHE A 124 10.44 -2.57 -4.01
C PHE A 124 9.84 -1.48 -3.15
N TYR A 125 8.51 -1.46 -3.09
CA TYR A 125 7.75 -0.74 -2.08
C TYR A 125 7.52 -1.65 -0.88
N LEU A 126 7.66 -1.07 0.31
CA LEU A 126 7.45 -1.76 1.57
C LEU A 126 6.37 -1.05 2.39
N ALA A 127 5.56 -1.83 3.10
CA ALA A 127 4.71 -1.36 4.18
C ALA A 127 4.80 -2.32 5.35
N ARG A 128 4.55 -1.85 6.57
CA ARG A 128 4.36 -2.71 7.75
C ARG A 128 2.87 -2.87 7.99
N TYR A 129 2.41 -4.04 8.40
CA TYR A 129 1.05 -4.20 8.88
C TYR A 129 1.00 -4.83 10.26
N GLU A 130 -0.06 -4.51 10.99
CA GLU A 130 -0.42 -5.16 12.24
C GLU A 130 -1.80 -5.76 12.08
N LEU A 131 -1.92 -7.06 12.34
CA LEU A 131 -3.18 -7.77 12.32
C LEU A 131 -3.61 -8.18 13.73
N LYS A 132 -4.80 -7.73 14.15
CA LYS A 132 -5.41 -8.04 15.44
C LYS A 132 -6.86 -8.49 15.23
N GLY A 133 -7.05 -9.82 15.19
CA GLY A 133 -8.34 -10.42 14.88
C GLY A 133 -8.82 -10.01 13.48
N GLU A 134 -9.99 -9.36 13.42
CA GLU A 134 -10.59 -8.87 12.17
C GLU A 134 -10.20 -7.43 11.83
N ARG A 135 -9.19 -6.85 12.50
CA ARG A 135 -8.71 -5.50 12.21
C ARG A 135 -7.26 -5.50 11.78
N MET A 136 -6.96 -4.70 10.77
CA MET A 136 -5.63 -4.54 10.23
C MET A 136 -5.28 -3.06 10.13
N LYS A 137 -4.06 -2.72 10.55
CA LYS A 137 -3.46 -1.40 10.39
C LYS A 137 -2.28 -1.53 9.45
N ILE A 138 -2.17 -0.62 8.48
CA ILE A 138 -1.08 -0.59 7.50
C ILE A 138 -0.32 0.72 7.66
N TYR A 139 1.00 0.63 7.78
CA TYR A 139 1.92 1.72 8.02
C TYR A 139 2.83 1.87 6.81
N SER A 140 2.77 3.04 6.18
CA SER A 140 3.67 3.42 5.09
C SER A 140 5.06 3.77 5.62
N ILE A 141 6.03 3.82 4.72
CA ILE A 141 7.37 4.33 5.02
C ILE A 141 7.32 5.85 5.22
N ASP A 142 7.95 6.33 6.29
CA ASP A 142 8.21 7.74 6.52
C ASP A 142 9.44 8.15 5.69
N SER A 143 9.19 8.61 4.46
CA SER A 143 10.27 8.91 3.51
C SER A 143 11.16 10.06 3.98
N THR A 144 10.63 11.00 4.77
CA THR A 144 11.43 12.09 5.36
C THR A 144 12.43 11.52 6.35
N ARG A 145 12.00 10.59 7.20
CA ARG A 145 12.87 9.89 8.14
C ARG A 145 13.92 9.04 7.42
N VAL A 146 13.56 8.34 6.34
CA VAL A 146 14.53 7.58 5.55
C VAL A 146 15.55 8.52 4.89
N ALA A 147 15.11 9.63 4.31
CA ALA A 147 15.99 10.64 3.72
C ALA A 147 17.00 11.17 4.75
N HIS A 148 16.56 11.51 5.96
CA HIS A 148 17.46 11.93 7.05
C HIS A 148 18.51 10.87 7.36
N ARG A 149 18.15 9.58 7.39
CA ARG A 149 19.11 8.50 7.63
C ARG A 149 20.16 8.37 6.51
N ILE A 150 19.79 8.64 5.27
CA ILE A 150 20.75 8.69 4.16
C ILE A 150 21.68 9.91 4.31
N LEU A 151 21.14 11.09 4.66
CA LEU A 151 21.94 12.31 4.92
C LEU A 151 22.94 12.11 6.07
N ASP A 152 22.51 11.41 7.13
CA ASP A 152 23.34 11.06 8.29
C ASP A 152 24.35 9.94 8.01
N LYS A 153 24.34 9.36 6.79
CA LYS A 153 25.17 8.24 6.36
C LYS A 153 24.93 6.94 7.15
N ASP A 154 23.77 6.83 7.78
CA ASP A 154 23.28 5.61 8.43
C ASP A 154 22.82 4.57 7.40
N LEU A 155 22.28 5.06 6.26
CA LEU A 155 21.80 4.27 5.14
C LEU A 155 22.51 4.68 3.85
N GLU A 156 22.71 3.72 2.96
CA GLU A 156 23.18 3.98 1.60
C GLU A 156 21.96 4.17 0.69
N GLY A 157 21.98 5.19 -0.17
CA GLY A 157 20.84 5.51 -0.99
C GLY A 157 20.96 6.82 -1.75
N THR A 158 19.89 7.21 -2.42
CA THR A 158 19.75 8.50 -3.11
C THR A 158 18.50 9.22 -2.60
N ILE A 159 18.56 10.54 -2.66
CA ILE A 159 17.46 11.44 -2.34
C ILE A 159 17.31 12.38 -3.52
N ASP A 160 16.14 12.39 -4.13
CA ASP A 160 15.76 13.41 -5.10
C ASP A 160 14.61 14.24 -4.50
N SER A 161 14.86 15.53 -4.29
CA SER A 161 13.89 16.46 -3.74
C SER A 161 13.68 17.62 -4.69
N SER A 162 12.46 17.77 -5.23
CA SER A 162 12.15 18.81 -6.21
C SER A 162 10.80 19.46 -5.90
N LYS A 163 10.80 20.78 -5.67
CA LYS A 163 9.64 21.68 -5.39
C LYS A 163 8.65 21.23 -4.29
N ASN A 164 7.98 20.09 -4.44
CA ASN A 164 7.07 19.45 -3.47
C ASN A 164 7.23 17.92 -3.38
N ASP A 165 8.21 17.36 -4.07
CA ASP A 165 8.38 15.93 -4.24
C ASP A 165 9.63 15.45 -3.49
N LEU A 166 9.54 14.28 -2.85
CA LEU A 166 10.62 13.59 -2.15
C LEU A 166 10.66 12.12 -2.58
N HIS A 167 11.63 11.77 -3.42
CA HIS A 167 11.86 10.41 -3.85
C HIS A 167 13.12 9.89 -3.17
N VAL A 168 12.99 8.77 -2.48
CA VAL A 168 14.09 8.15 -1.75
C VAL A 168 14.32 6.75 -2.28
N TYR A 169 15.58 6.42 -2.55
CA TYR A 169 15.96 5.06 -2.91
C TYR A 169 16.99 4.53 -1.91
N VAL A 170 16.70 3.38 -1.30
CA VAL A 170 17.58 2.73 -0.32
C VAL A 170 18.29 1.56 -0.99
N LYS A 171 19.62 1.59 -0.96
CA LYS A 171 20.47 0.52 -1.45
C LYS A 171 20.66 -0.57 -0.41
N GLY A 172 20.82 -1.80 -0.89
CA GLY A 172 21.11 -2.96 -0.07
C GLY A 172 20.56 -4.25 -0.67
N ASP A 173 21.30 -5.33 -0.44
CA ASP A 173 20.81 -6.68 -0.68
C ASP A 173 19.71 -7.07 0.33
N ARG A 174 19.13 -8.24 0.14
CA ARG A 174 18.01 -8.74 0.95
C ARG A 174 18.32 -8.78 2.45
N ALA A 175 19.52 -9.23 2.81
CA ALA A 175 19.95 -9.32 4.20
C ALA A 175 20.10 -7.91 4.79
N ARG A 176 20.72 -7.01 4.04
CA ARG A 176 20.92 -5.62 4.44
C ARG A 176 19.60 -4.88 4.64
N ILE A 177 18.62 -5.02 3.73
CA ILE A 177 17.31 -4.39 3.89
C ILE A 177 16.60 -4.93 5.14
N LEU A 178 16.67 -6.23 5.43
CA LEU A 178 16.11 -6.78 6.66
C LEU A 178 16.77 -6.22 7.92
N GLU A 179 18.10 -6.10 7.94
CA GLU A 179 18.84 -5.47 9.05
C GLU A 179 18.42 -4.01 9.25
N ILE A 180 18.23 -3.26 8.16
CA ILE A 180 17.76 -1.88 8.21
C ILE A 180 16.39 -1.80 8.90
N LEU A 181 15.44 -2.67 8.54
CA LEU A 181 14.09 -2.72 9.15
C LEU A 181 14.11 -3.17 10.62
N ARG A 182 15.12 -3.94 11.04
CA ARG A 182 15.32 -4.33 12.44
C ARG A 182 15.91 -3.19 13.26
N LYS A 183 16.90 -2.48 12.70
CA LYS A 183 17.68 -1.45 13.40
C LYS A 183 16.95 -0.10 13.49
N TYR A 184 16.27 0.30 12.43
CA TYR A 184 15.66 1.62 12.32
C TYR A 184 14.14 1.51 12.26
N ASP A 185 13.45 2.41 12.98
CA ASP A 185 12.02 2.59 12.79
C ASP A 185 11.80 3.48 11.58
N LEU A 186 11.55 2.89 10.40
CA LEU A 186 11.37 3.60 9.14
C LEU A 186 9.90 3.90 8.80
N PHE A 187 8.95 3.44 9.61
CA PHE A 187 7.52 3.54 9.31
C PHE A 187 6.88 4.74 9.98
N GLU A 188 5.80 5.22 9.38
CA GLU A 188 4.96 6.25 9.97
C GLU A 188 4.47 5.84 11.37
N ALA A 189 4.38 6.81 12.28
CA ALA A 189 3.92 6.54 13.65
C ALA A 189 2.42 6.19 13.71
N LYS A 190 1.65 6.66 12.73
CA LYS A 190 0.22 6.38 12.56
C LYS A 190 0.00 5.52 11.32
N PRO A 191 -0.99 4.63 11.31
CA PRO A 191 -1.32 3.88 10.12
C PRO A 191 -1.84 4.83 9.03
N GLY A 192 -1.41 4.59 7.79
CA GLY A 192 -1.95 5.25 6.60
C GLY A 192 -3.29 4.64 6.17
N ALA A 193 -3.55 3.39 6.56
CA ALA A 193 -4.84 2.74 6.34
C ALA A 193 -5.22 1.86 7.53
N GLU A 194 -6.52 1.84 7.86
CA GLU A 194 -7.11 0.90 8.79
C GLU A 194 -8.27 0.20 8.09
N VAL A 195 -8.28 -1.13 8.13
CA VAL A 195 -9.33 -1.94 7.51
C VAL A 195 -9.85 -2.98 8.49
N LYS A 196 -11.09 -3.42 8.27
CA LYS A 196 -11.71 -4.52 9.00
C LYS A 196 -12.21 -5.59 8.06
N LYS A 197 -12.03 -6.85 8.46
CA LYS A 197 -12.62 -8.00 7.77
C LYS A 197 -14.12 -7.99 8.02
N ILE A 198 -14.89 -8.27 6.99
CA ILE A 198 -16.35 -8.40 7.08
C ILE A 198 -16.80 -9.79 6.64
N PRO A 199 -17.80 -10.39 7.31
CA PRO A 199 -18.30 -11.71 6.97
C PRO A 199 -19.33 -11.63 5.82
N LEU A 200 -18.95 -11.00 4.71
CA LEU A 200 -19.77 -10.91 3.50
C LEU A 200 -19.02 -11.47 2.31
N SER A 201 -19.74 -12.07 1.38
CA SER A 201 -19.23 -12.29 0.03
C SER A 201 -19.07 -10.94 -0.70
N LEU A 202 -18.25 -10.93 -1.75
CA LEU A 202 -18.09 -9.75 -2.60
C LEU A 202 -19.45 -9.29 -3.18
N ASP A 203 -20.27 -10.22 -3.66
CA ASP A 203 -21.59 -9.92 -4.23
C ASP A 203 -22.54 -9.31 -3.20
N ASP A 204 -22.57 -9.87 -1.98
CA ASP A 204 -23.41 -9.36 -0.90
C ASP A 204 -22.98 -7.98 -0.43
N TYR A 205 -21.67 -7.78 -0.37
CA TYR A 205 -21.07 -6.49 -0.06
C TYR A 205 -21.43 -5.45 -1.12
N GLU A 206 -21.22 -5.73 -2.40
CA GLU A 206 -21.53 -4.80 -3.50
C GLU A 206 -23.03 -4.49 -3.61
N ARG A 207 -23.89 -5.48 -3.35
CA ARG A 207 -25.34 -5.28 -3.26
C ARG A 207 -25.72 -4.36 -2.10
N LYS A 208 -25.18 -4.59 -0.90
CA LYS A 208 -25.44 -3.75 0.29
C LYS A 208 -24.90 -2.33 0.11
N ARG A 209 -23.69 -2.20 -0.44
CA ARG A 209 -23.06 -0.92 -0.79
C ARG A 209 -23.92 -0.11 -1.75
N THR A 210 -24.39 -0.75 -2.83
CA THR A 210 -25.29 -0.12 -3.82
C THR A 210 -26.61 0.31 -3.20
N ALA A 211 -27.20 -0.52 -2.33
CA ALA A 211 -28.45 -0.18 -1.63
C ALA A 211 -28.29 1.02 -0.69
N ARG A 212 -27.21 1.09 0.10
CA ARG A 212 -26.91 2.23 0.99
C ARG A 212 -26.81 3.54 0.22
N ARG A 213 -26.11 3.54 -0.93
CA ARG A 213 -25.99 4.73 -1.79
C ARG A 213 -27.32 5.18 -2.38
N LYS A 214 -28.19 4.25 -2.80
CA LYS A 214 -29.53 4.59 -3.28
C LYS A 214 -30.37 5.25 -2.18
N ALA A 215 -30.27 4.77 -0.95
CA ALA A 215 -30.97 5.34 0.21
C ALA A 215 -30.42 6.70 0.66
N ALA A 216 -29.14 7.00 0.38
CA ALA A 216 -28.49 8.27 0.69
C ALA A 216 -28.68 9.36 -0.40
N LYS A 217 -29.33 9.05 -1.54
CA LYS A 217 -29.72 10.06 -2.53
C LYS A 217 -30.93 10.84 -1.99
N PRO A 218 -30.84 12.17 -1.76
CA PRO A 218 -31.99 13.00 -1.37
C PRO A 218 -33.02 13.11 -2.50
#